data_AF-A0A6P0Y3I2-F1
#
_entry.id   AF-A0A6P0Y3I2-F1
#
_cell.length_a   1.000
_cell.length_b   1.000
_cell.length_c   1.000
_cell.angle_alpha   90.00
_cell.angle_beta   90.00
_cell.angle_gamma   90.00
#
_symmetry.space_group_name_H-M   'P 1'
#
loop_
_entity.id
_entity.type
_entity.pdbx_description
1 polymer ?
#
loop_
_entity_poly.entity_id
_entity_poly.type
_entity_poly.pdbx_seq_one_letter_code
_entity_poly.pdbx_strand_id
1 'polypeptide(L)'
;SEKVVKEAAERIRQEEDNKHVAFFAVGVEGANMDKLGEIVIRTPLKLRGLDFREMFIWLSASMQQVSHSKVDEQVALPPPGWGTV
;
A
#
# COMPACT_ATOMS: atom_id res chain seq x y z
N SER A 1 12.50 -0.65 -19.43
CA SER A 1 12.05 -0.21 -18.09
C SER A 1 10.55 -0.03 -17.99
N GLU A 2 9.89 0.65 -18.94
CA GLU A 2 8.44 0.95 -18.84
C GLU A 2 7.51 -0.27 -18.97
N LYS A 3 7.86 -1.23 -19.85
CA LYS A 3 7.12 -2.49 -19.99
C LYS A 3 7.03 -3.29 -18.68
N VAL A 4 8.14 -3.35 -17.93
CA VAL A 4 8.22 -4.09 -16.66
C VAL A 4 7.31 -3.47 -15.60
N VAL A 5 7.27 -2.12 -15.53
CA VAL A 5 6.38 -1.41 -14.58
C VAL A 5 4.92 -1.68 -14.91
N LYS A 6 4.55 -1.68 -16.19
CA LYS A 6 3.18 -1.99 -16.62
C LYS A 6 2.77 -3.43 -16.28
N GLU A 7 3.65 -4.39 -16.54
CA GLU A 7 3.41 -5.80 -16.18
C GLU A 7 3.28 -5.99 -14.66
N ALA A 8 4.09 -5.29 -13.87
CA ALA A 8 3.99 -5.32 -12.41
C ALA A 8 2.67 -4.71 -11.91
N ALA A 9 2.25 -3.58 -12.46
CA ALA A 9 0.98 -2.94 -12.13
C ALA A 9 -0.22 -3.84 -12.44
N GLU A 10 -0.19 -4.55 -13.58
CA GLU A 10 -1.21 -5.53 -13.95
C GLU A 10 -1.30 -6.68 -12.94
N ARG A 11 -0.15 -7.22 -12.52
CA ARG A 11 -0.08 -8.30 -11.51
C ARG A 11 -0.59 -7.83 -10.15
N ILE A 12 -0.16 -6.65 -9.70
CA ILE A 12 -0.64 -6.06 -8.44
C ILE A 12 -2.17 -5.95 -8.49
N ARG A 13 -2.71 -5.46 -9.61
CA ARG A 13 -4.16 -5.31 -9.80
C ARG A 13 -4.90 -6.63 -9.69
N GLN A 14 -4.39 -7.68 -10.35
CA GLN A 14 -4.97 -9.02 -10.30
C GLN A 14 -4.91 -9.64 -8.90
N GLU A 15 -3.77 -9.55 -8.22
CA GLU A 15 -3.61 -10.13 -6.88
C GLU A 15 -4.40 -9.39 -5.80
N GLU A 16 -4.55 -8.06 -5.91
CA GLU A 16 -5.43 -7.29 -5.02
C GLU A 16 -6.92 -7.61 -5.27
N ASP A 17 -7.35 -7.75 -6.54
CA ASP A 17 -8.74 -8.10 -6.88
C ASP A 17 -9.10 -9.53 -6.41
N ASN A 18 -8.15 -10.45 -6.55
CA ASN A 18 -8.22 -11.81 -6.01
C ASN A 18 -8.05 -11.86 -4.47
N LYS A 19 -7.81 -10.72 -3.81
CA LYS A 19 -7.61 -10.59 -2.36
C LYS A 19 -6.43 -11.41 -1.82
N HIS A 20 -5.48 -11.76 -2.66
CA HIS A 20 -4.27 -12.49 -2.25
C HIS A 20 -3.23 -11.56 -1.62
N VAL A 21 -3.20 -10.30 -2.07
CA VAL A 21 -2.21 -9.30 -1.65
C VAL A 21 -2.92 -8.00 -1.31
N ALA A 22 -2.38 -7.26 -0.34
CA ALA A 22 -2.69 -5.85 -0.14
C ALA A 22 -1.43 -5.04 -0.46
N PHE A 23 -1.50 -4.15 -1.44
CA PHE A 23 -0.34 -3.40 -1.94
C PHE A 23 -0.47 -1.91 -1.60
N PHE A 24 0.59 -1.32 -1.05
CA PHE A 24 0.63 0.09 -0.66
C PHE A 24 1.83 0.78 -1.32
N ALA A 25 1.56 1.74 -2.20
CA ALA A 25 2.61 2.63 -2.70
C ALA A 25 2.83 3.77 -1.71
N VAL A 26 4.06 3.90 -1.22
CA VAL A 26 4.47 4.98 -0.32
C VAL A 26 5.54 5.83 -1.01
N GLY A 27 5.20 7.08 -1.28
CA GLY A 27 6.12 8.08 -1.82
C GLY A 27 6.84 8.84 -0.72
N VAL A 28 8.16 8.90 -0.80
CA VAL A 28 9.01 9.77 0.03
C VAL A 28 9.34 11.04 -0.74
N GLU A 29 9.91 12.06 -0.08
CA GLU A 29 10.22 13.37 -0.67
C GLU A 29 10.70 13.32 -2.14
N GLY A 30 10.02 14.06 -3.02
CA GLY A 30 10.32 14.10 -4.46
C GLY A 30 9.79 12.92 -5.28
N ALA A 31 9.09 11.95 -4.67
CA ALA A 31 8.47 10.86 -5.41
C ALA A 31 7.42 11.36 -6.41
N ASN A 32 7.41 10.74 -7.59
CA ASN A 32 6.39 10.99 -8.60
C ASN A 32 5.11 10.24 -8.22
N MET A 33 4.20 10.94 -7.54
CA MET A 33 2.92 10.39 -7.08
C MET A 33 2.01 9.99 -8.23
N ASP A 34 2.07 10.69 -9.38
CA ASP A 34 1.29 10.34 -10.57
C ASP A 34 1.73 8.96 -11.08
N LYS A 35 3.04 8.72 -11.14
CA LYS A 35 3.57 7.42 -11.57
C LYS A 35 3.27 6.31 -10.56
N LEU A 36 3.26 6.61 -9.27
CA LEU A 36 2.81 5.65 -8.26
C LEU A 36 1.33 5.32 -8.43
N GLY A 37 0.49 6.32 -8.72
CA GLY A 37 -0.94 6.15 -8.99
C GLY A 37 -1.23 5.27 -10.22
N GLU A 38 -0.34 5.23 -11.20
CA GLU A 38 -0.46 4.29 -12.33
C GLU A 38 -0.23 2.83 -11.93
N ILE A 39 0.53 2.58 -10.85
CA ILE A 39 0.94 1.24 -10.41
C ILE A 39 -0.08 0.61 -9.46
N VAL A 40 -0.70 1.43 -8.60
CA VAL A 40 -1.56 0.94 -7.52
C VAL A 40 -3.04 1.18 -7.78
N ILE A 41 -3.91 0.34 -7.22
CA ILE A 41 -5.37 0.56 -7.24
C ILE A 41 -5.77 1.57 -6.16
N ARG A 42 -5.13 1.49 -4.99
CA ARG A 42 -5.35 2.39 -3.85
C ARG A 42 -4.69 3.73 -4.12
N THR A 43 -5.15 4.78 -3.45
CA THR A 43 -4.47 6.08 -3.54
C THR A 43 -3.06 5.96 -2.93
N PRO A 44 -1.99 6.32 -3.67
CA PRO A 44 -0.64 6.26 -3.15
C PRO A 44 -0.49 7.21 -1.96
N LEU A 45 0.23 6.77 -0.93
CA LEU A 45 0.42 7.52 0.30
C LEU A 45 1.71 8.32 0.22
N LYS A 46 1.67 9.59 0.61
CA LYS A 46 2.89 10.38 0.76
C LYS A 46 3.34 10.35 2.21
N LEU A 47 4.58 9.96 2.46
CA LEU A 47 5.18 10.01 3.79
C LEU A 47 5.31 11.48 4.23
N ARG A 48 4.80 11.82 5.41
CA ARG A 48 4.97 13.16 5.97
C ARG A 48 6.40 13.31 6.51
N GLY A 49 7.28 13.93 5.71
CA GLY A 49 8.71 13.97 6.02
C GLY A 49 9.33 12.57 5.96
N LEU A 50 10.19 12.22 6.93
CA LEU A 50 10.84 10.90 7.06
C LEU A 50 10.25 10.07 8.22
N ASP A 51 8.93 10.13 8.41
CA ASP A 51 8.24 9.44 9.49
C ASP A 51 8.03 7.93 9.25
N PHE A 52 9.12 7.23 8.92
CA PHE A 52 9.12 5.77 8.72
C PHE A 52 8.74 5.00 9.97
N ARG A 53 9.02 5.58 11.14
CA ARG A 53 8.75 4.93 12.43
C ARG A 53 7.26 4.70 12.61
N GLU A 54 6.44 5.74 12.46
CA GLU A 54 4.99 5.61 12.58
C GLU A 54 4.41 4.71 11.48
N MET A 55 4.99 4.75 10.27
CA MET A 55 4.63 3.82 9.19
C MET A 55 4.84 2.36 9.59
N PHE A 56 6.00 2.01 10.16
CA PHE A 56 6.27 0.63 10.58
C PHE A 56 5.43 0.19 11.78
N ILE A 57 5.17 1.09 12.73
CA ILE A 57 4.24 0.82 13.84
C ILE A 57 2.85 0.48 13.29
N TRP A 58 2.33 1.31 12.39
CA TRP A 58 1.05 1.05 11.73
C TRP A 58 1.04 -0.27 10.95
N LEU A 59 2.12 -0.59 10.22
CA LEU A 59 2.21 -1.83 9.45
C LEU A 59 2.23 -3.06 10.36
N SER A 60 2.98 -3.01 11.45
CA SER A 60 3.04 -4.12 12.42
C SER A 60 1.69 -4.36 13.11
N ALA A 61 0.98 -3.30 13.51
CA ALA A 61 -0.37 -3.40 14.04
C ALA A 61 -1.36 -3.97 13.00
N SER A 62 -1.25 -3.51 11.75
CA SER A 62 -2.07 -3.99 10.62
C SER A 62 -1.86 -5.48 10.36
N MET A 63 -0.61 -5.95 10.35
CA MET A 63 -0.30 -7.37 10.17
C MET A 63 -0.80 -8.24 11.32
N GLN A 64 -0.71 -7.76 12.57
CA GLN A 64 -1.29 -8.46 13.72
C GLN A 64 -2.81 -8.62 13.55
N GLN A 65 -3.50 -7.57 13.13
CA GLN A 65 -4.95 -7.61 12.92
C GLN A 65 -5.34 -8.60 11.81
N VAL A 66 -4.61 -8.61 10.69
CA VAL A 66 -4.81 -9.56 9.58
C VAL A 66 -4.49 -11.00 10.00
N SER A 67 -3.45 -11.22 10.82
CA SER A 67 -3.13 -12.55 11.33
C SER A 67 -4.19 -13.09 12.30
N HIS A 68 -4.92 -12.21 12.99
CA HIS A 68 -5.99 -12.58 13.92
C HIS A 68 -7.37 -12.69 13.24
N SER A 69 -7.53 -12.14 12.04
CA SER A 69 -8.78 -12.25 11.28
C SER A 69 -8.99 -13.63 10.69
N LYS A 70 -10.24 -14.05 10.60
CA LYS A 70 -10.61 -15.30 9.94
C LYS A 70 -10.30 -15.20 8.45
N VAL A 71 -9.90 -16.33 7.87
CA VAL A 71 -9.91 -16.53 6.41
C VAL A 71 -11.30 -16.13 5.91
N ASP A 72 -11.38 -15.21 4.94
CA ASP A 72 -12.55 -14.48 4.39
C ASP A 72 -12.96 -13.13 5.01
N GLU A 73 -12.43 -12.71 6.16
CA GLU A 73 -12.78 -11.41 6.72
C GLU A 73 -11.85 -10.31 6.17
N GLN A 74 -12.41 -9.40 5.36
CA GLN A 74 -11.68 -8.20 4.93
C GLN A 74 -11.42 -7.31 6.15
N VAL A 75 -10.21 -7.41 6.71
CA VAL A 75 -9.75 -6.44 7.69
C VAL A 75 -9.51 -5.13 6.96
N ALA A 76 -10.43 -4.19 7.14
CA ALA A 76 -10.18 -2.80 6.82
C ALA A 76 -8.99 -2.35 7.67
N LEU A 77 -7.83 -2.16 7.03
CA LEU A 77 -6.67 -1.63 7.73
C LEU A 77 -7.01 -0.23 8.27
N PRO A 78 -6.55 0.10 9.49
CA PRO A 78 -6.79 1.41 10.05
C PRO A 78 -6.26 2.50 9.10
N PRO A 79 -6.92 3.66 8.98
CA PRO A 79 -6.41 4.73 8.13
C PRO A 79 -5.00 5.15 8.59
N PRO A 80 -4.02 5.28 7.67
CA PRO A 80 -2.66 5.63 8.05
C PRO A 80 -2.57 7.10 8.50
N GLY A 81 -2.23 7.34 9.78
CA GLY A 81 -2.06 8.69 10.35
C GLY A 81 -0.72 9.37 10.01
N TRP A 82 0.25 8.59 9.52
CA TRP A 82 1.60 9.00 9.16
C TRP A 82 1.72 9.51 7.71
N GLY A 83 0.70 9.29 6.89
CA GLY A 83 0.66 9.66 5.48
C GLY A 83 -0.33 10.78 5.19
N THR A 84 -0.15 11.43 4.05
CA THR A 84 -1.22 12.21 3.40
C THR A 84 -1.62 11.51 2.11
N VAL A 85 -2.91 11.54 1.81
CA VAL A 85 -3.51 11.05 0.56
C VAL A 85 -3.37 12.10 -0.53
#